data_AF-A0AAV2YL02-F1
#
_entry.id   AF-A0AAV2YL02-F1
#
_cell.length_a   1.000
_cell.length_b   1.000
_cell.length_c   1.000
_cell.angle_alpha   90.00
_cell.angle_beta   90.00
_cell.angle_gamma   90.00
#
_symmetry.space_group_name_H-M   'P 1'
#
loop_
_entity.id
_entity.type
_entity.pdbx_description
1 polymer ?
#
loop_
_entity_poly.entity_id
_entity_poly.type
_entity_poly.pdbx_seq_one_letter_code
_entity_poly.pdbx_strand_id
1 'polypeptide(L)'
;MTKAHDDDDGEGLRLIESFVETAAKVLAPNSLQFNEREFQQSPQEAQDAAREAAKLVRPGDLIFITTRGLLYSVGRSLTGNEYDHVMVVLDETHVMHVGPPKAKLLPIERVLLPHRQPVVLRVPMAEDELTKFLRCVRRLNGCRYDITRAYQLILRLALNHLVQAKPLAKLPFDTQNDSWICSDAIMVLLAGCSSRFKAALIKARDEVQLDIFTHGSASLSDFSRIRRISPDALARVRLPIMNFTLVPKQRSLREYVPEVLQFVTRWQAGQIQWPLLEELLLSKVKYAVAEYVPGNWPWKQKAQVIAYVAVLLLMLRRGATVTGVLIRSAQLVLLRQLVTELLKYWNTQHLQRLAKSKL
;
A
#
# COMPACT_ATOMS: atom_id res chain seq x y z
N MET A 1 10.98 -46.56 6.55
CA MET A 1 10.87 -45.72 7.76
C MET A 1 11.65 -44.44 7.50
N THR A 2 10.99 -43.39 7.02
CA THR A 2 11.52 -42.01 6.94
C THR A 2 10.32 -41.09 6.70
N LYS A 3 9.73 -40.59 7.77
CA LYS A 3 8.64 -39.59 7.77
C LYS A 3 8.74 -38.80 9.08
N ALA A 4 9.62 -37.80 9.09
CA ALA A 4 9.79 -36.85 10.20
C ALA A 4 10.67 -35.69 9.73
N HIS A 5 10.15 -34.80 8.88
CA HIS A 5 10.79 -33.49 8.67
C HIS A 5 9.86 -32.34 8.22
N ASP A 6 8.53 -32.53 8.16
CA ASP A 6 7.60 -31.52 7.62
C ASP A 6 6.94 -30.61 8.70
N ASP A 7 7.23 -30.78 9.98
CA ASP A 7 6.53 -30.02 11.05
C ASP A 7 7.18 -28.67 11.43
N ASP A 8 8.44 -28.42 11.05
CA ASP A 8 9.18 -27.22 11.49
C ASP A 8 8.86 -25.96 10.65
N ASP A 9 8.52 -26.13 9.37
CA ASP A 9 8.17 -25.02 8.47
C ASP A 9 6.84 -24.33 8.86
N GLY A 10 5.98 -25.02 9.62
CA GLY A 10 4.67 -24.51 10.04
C GLY A 10 4.72 -23.44 11.14
N GLU A 11 5.67 -23.51 12.06
CA GLU A 11 5.77 -22.56 13.17
C GLU A 11 6.33 -21.20 12.72
N GLY A 12 7.35 -21.20 11.86
CA GLY A 12 7.94 -19.98 11.30
C GLY A 12 6.93 -19.15 10.52
N LEU A 13 6.10 -19.80 9.68
CA LEU A 13 5.03 -19.13 8.93
C LEU A 13 3.96 -18.53 9.85
N ARG A 14 3.57 -19.23 10.92
CA ARG A 14 2.57 -18.72 11.89
C ARG A 14 3.08 -17.49 12.65
N LEU A 15 4.36 -17.46 13.03
CA LEU A 15 4.98 -16.31 13.66
C LEU A 15 5.00 -15.09 12.73
N ILE A 16 5.35 -15.30 11.46
CA ILE A 16 5.32 -14.22 10.45
C ILE A 16 3.90 -13.73 10.21
N GLU A 17 2.91 -14.62 10.09
CA GLU A 17 1.49 -14.26 9.92
C GLU A 17 0.98 -13.43 11.11
N SER A 18 1.17 -13.90 12.34
CA SER A 18 0.80 -13.19 13.57
C SER A 18 1.48 -11.81 13.69
N PHE A 19 2.75 -11.75 13.29
CA PHE A 19 3.49 -10.50 13.25
C PHE A 19 2.90 -9.52 12.23
N VAL A 20 2.64 -9.97 11.00
CA VAL A 20 2.09 -9.13 9.93
C VAL A 20 0.70 -8.62 10.31
N GLU A 21 -0.13 -9.46 10.94
CA GLU A 21 -1.43 -9.04 11.47
C GLU A 21 -1.29 -7.95 12.54
N THR A 22 -0.35 -8.12 13.47
CA THR A 22 -0.09 -7.13 14.53
C THR A 22 0.39 -5.81 13.95
N ALA A 23 1.36 -5.85 13.02
CA ALA A 23 1.88 -4.66 12.34
C ALA A 23 0.78 -3.97 11.51
N ALA A 24 -0.03 -4.73 10.78
CA ALA A 24 -1.14 -4.20 10.01
C ALA A 24 -2.22 -3.56 10.90
N LYS A 25 -2.51 -4.14 12.07
CA LYS A 25 -3.49 -3.57 13.02
C LYS A 25 -3.03 -2.23 13.59
N VAL A 26 -1.73 -2.09 13.86
CA VAL A 26 -1.12 -0.83 14.33
C VAL A 26 -1.11 0.21 13.21
N LEU A 27 -0.70 -0.18 12.01
CA LEU A 27 -0.48 0.74 10.90
C LEU A 27 -1.75 1.15 10.15
N ALA A 28 -2.74 0.27 10.20
CA ALA A 28 -3.98 0.37 9.45
C ALA A 28 -5.18 -0.01 10.34
N PRO A 29 -5.41 0.68 11.48
CA PRO A 29 -6.49 0.35 12.41
C PRO A 29 -7.89 0.46 11.77
N ASN A 30 -8.02 1.28 10.74
CA ASN A 30 -9.28 1.47 9.99
C ASN A 30 -9.48 0.45 8.86
N SER A 31 -8.59 -0.54 8.72
CA SER A 31 -8.76 -1.62 7.75
C SER A 31 -10.05 -2.38 8.00
N LEU A 32 -10.71 -2.81 6.92
CA LEU A 32 -11.86 -3.70 6.99
C LEU A 32 -11.57 -5.02 7.71
N GLN A 33 -10.30 -5.40 7.86
CA GLN A 33 -9.94 -6.58 8.60
C GLN A 33 -10.17 -6.45 10.12
N PHE A 34 -9.87 -5.28 10.70
CA PHE A 34 -9.72 -5.16 12.15
C PHE A 34 -10.88 -4.44 12.86
N ASN A 35 -11.69 -3.68 12.13
CA ASN A 35 -12.77 -2.88 12.72
C ASN A 35 -14.17 -3.50 12.48
N GLU A 36 -14.42 -4.70 13.01
CA GLU A 36 -15.66 -5.45 12.76
C GLU A 36 -16.93 -4.68 13.19
N ARG A 37 -16.81 -3.85 14.23
CA ARG A 37 -17.90 -3.04 14.78
C ARG A 37 -18.04 -1.66 14.14
N GLU A 38 -17.31 -1.38 13.06
CA GLU A 38 -17.29 -0.06 12.43
C GLU A 38 -18.69 0.43 12.06
N PHE A 39 -19.53 -0.46 11.55
CA PHE A 39 -20.89 -0.11 11.17
C PHE A 39 -21.72 0.30 12.39
N GLN A 40 -21.71 -0.51 13.45
CA GLN A 40 -22.45 -0.25 14.69
C GLN A 40 -21.93 1.00 15.44
N GLN A 41 -20.65 1.34 15.28
CA GLN A 41 -20.03 2.52 15.88
C GLN A 41 -20.19 3.79 15.03
N SER A 42 -20.67 3.66 13.78
CA SER A 42 -20.87 4.82 12.90
C SER A 42 -22.13 5.60 13.32
N PRO A 43 -22.19 6.91 13.04
CA PRO A 43 -23.41 7.70 13.28
C PRO A 43 -24.63 7.09 12.59
N GLN A 44 -25.81 7.23 13.19
CA GLN A 44 -27.07 6.67 12.65
C GLN A 44 -27.30 7.09 11.19
N GLU A 45 -27.08 8.36 10.87
CA GLU A 45 -27.20 8.88 9.51
C GLU A 45 -26.29 8.15 8.50
N ALA A 46 -25.07 7.79 8.91
CA ALA A 46 -24.14 7.05 8.06
C ALA A 46 -24.58 5.58 7.89
N GLN A 47 -25.16 4.98 8.93
CA GLN A 47 -25.74 3.65 8.86
C GLN A 47 -26.96 3.62 7.92
N ASP A 48 -27.86 4.59 8.04
CA ASP A 48 -29.05 4.71 7.20
C ASP A 48 -28.67 4.94 5.74
N ALA A 49 -27.70 5.83 5.47
CA ALA A 49 -27.18 6.05 4.12
C ALA A 49 -26.57 4.77 3.51
N ALA A 50 -25.86 3.97 4.30
CA ALA A 50 -25.30 2.69 3.85
C ALA A 50 -26.39 1.64 3.59
N ARG A 51 -27.45 1.60 4.42
CA ARG A 51 -28.62 0.74 4.19
C ARG A 51 -29.37 1.10 2.92
N GLU A 52 -29.59 2.39 2.68
CA GLU A 52 -30.21 2.85 1.43
C GLU A 52 -29.34 2.55 0.20
N ALA A 53 -28.02 2.70 0.32
CA ALA A 53 -27.08 2.30 -0.73
C ALA A 53 -27.12 0.77 -1.00
N ALA A 54 -27.24 -0.04 0.06
CA ALA A 54 -27.30 -1.51 -0.04
C ALA A 54 -28.52 -2.01 -0.83
N LYS A 55 -29.62 -1.24 -0.89
CA LYS A 55 -30.80 -1.59 -1.70
C LYS A 55 -30.56 -1.43 -3.21
N LEU A 56 -29.53 -0.70 -3.63
CA LEU A 56 -29.27 -0.36 -5.05
C LEU A 56 -28.23 -1.28 -5.71
N VAL A 57 -27.41 -1.92 -4.90
CA VAL A 57 -26.37 -2.85 -5.35
C VAL A 57 -26.97 -4.23 -5.61
N ARG A 58 -26.33 -4.98 -6.52
CA ARG A 58 -26.78 -6.31 -6.95
C ARG A 58 -25.62 -7.29 -6.95
N PRO A 59 -25.89 -8.61 -6.84
CA PRO A 59 -24.87 -9.62 -7.03
C PRO A 59 -24.07 -9.39 -8.33
N GLY A 60 -22.75 -9.47 -8.24
CA GLY A 60 -21.82 -9.22 -9.32
C GLY A 60 -21.32 -7.78 -9.43
N ASP A 61 -21.94 -6.82 -8.71
CA ASP A 61 -21.42 -5.46 -8.62
C ASP A 61 -20.06 -5.43 -7.93
N LEU A 62 -19.20 -4.51 -8.36
CA LEU A 62 -17.89 -4.25 -7.79
C LEU A 62 -17.97 -3.01 -6.91
N ILE A 63 -17.53 -3.10 -5.66
CA ILE A 63 -17.47 -1.97 -4.73
C ILE A 63 -16.01 -1.58 -4.51
N PHE A 64 -15.65 -0.39 -4.99
CA PHE A 64 -14.36 0.24 -4.74
C PHE A 64 -14.46 1.14 -3.53
N ILE A 65 -13.45 1.14 -2.67
CA ILE A 65 -13.45 1.98 -1.46
C ILE A 65 -12.10 2.70 -1.26
N THR A 66 -12.16 3.70 -0.38
CA THR A 66 -11.01 4.28 0.28
C THR A 66 -11.03 3.95 1.76
N THR A 67 -9.91 3.42 2.25
CA THR A 67 -9.69 3.25 3.67
C THR A 67 -9.18 4.55 4.27
N ARG A 68 -9.77 4.96 5.39
CA ARG A 68 -9.33 6.12 6.18
C ARG A 68 -7.96 5.85 6.79
N GLY A 69 -7.18 6.91 6.96
CA GLY A 69 -5.86 6.84 7.57
C GLY A 69 -4.78 7.42 6.67
N LEU A 70 -3.76 8.01 7.30
CA LEU A 70 -2.59 8.55 6.61
C LEU A 70 -1.92 7.52 5.70
N LEU A 71 -1.68 6.31 6.18
CA LEU A 71 -0.96 5.28 5.42
C LEU A 71 -1.65 4.95 4.09
N TYR A 72 -2.96 4.71 4.12
CA TYR A 72 -3.73 4.41 2.90
C TYR A 72 -3.77 5.60 1.95
N SER A 73 -3.91 6.82 2.47
CA SER A 73 -3.93 7.99 1.59
C SER A 73 -2.59 8.30 0.95
N VAL A 74 -1.50 8.18 1.72
CA VAL A 74 -0.15 8.29 1.18
C VAL A 74 0.09 7.18 0.16
N GLY A 75 -0.29 5.94 0.47
CA GLY A 75 -0.19 4.82 -0.48
C GLY A 75 -0.95 5.07 -1.79
N ARG A 76 -2.19 5.54 -1.71
CA ARG A 76 -2.99 5.93 -2.88
C ARG A 76 -2.32 7.04 -3.69
N SER A 77 -1.86 8.09 -3.02
CA SER A 77 -1.16 9.21 -3.67
C SER A 77 0.14 8.77 -4.34
N LEU A 78 0.98 7.99 -3.65
CA LEU A 78 2.24 7.48 -4.20
C LEU A 78 2.03 6.56 -5.40
N THR A 79 1.01 5.71 -5.36
CA THR A 79 0.72 4.75 -6.44
C THR A 79 -0.16 5.30 -7.55
N GLY A 80 -0.65 6.54 -7.42
CA GLY A 80 -1.58 7.15 -8.37
C GLY A 80 -2.95 6.48 -8.42
N ASN A 81 -3.35 5.71 -7.40
CA ASN A 81 -4.65 5.05 -7.33
C ASN A 81 -5.70 5.92 -6.62
N GLU A 82 -6.92 5.94 -7.15
CA GLU A 82 -8.07 6.62 -6.53
C GLU A 82 -8.64 5.84 -5.34
N TYR A 83 -8.53 4.51 -5.40
CA TYR A 83 -9.06 3.55 -4.42
C TYR A 83 -7.90 2.72 -3.84
N ASP A 84 -8.11 2.10 -2.69
CA ASP A 84 -7.14 1.15 -2.11
C ASP A 84 -7.68 -0.28 -1.99
N HIS A 85 -8.97 -0.48 -2.26
CA HIS A 85 -9.56 -1.81 -2.24
C HIS A 85 -10.76 -1.95 -3.18
N VAL A 86 -11.02 -3.18 -3.62
CA VAL A 86 -12.18 -3.56 -4.43
C VAL A 86 -12.75 -4.90 -3.92
N MET A 87 -14.08 -5.00 -3.91
CA MET A 87 -14.84 -6.15 -3.42
C MET A 87 -15.95 -6.51 -4.41
N VAL A 88 -16.48 -7.73 -4.32
CA VAL A 88 -17.58 -8.21 -5.17
C VAL A 88 -18.83 -8.45 -4.32
N VAL A 89 -19.97 -7.92 -4.73
CA VAL A 89 -21.27 -8.23 -4.11
C VAL A 89 -21.69 -9.66 -4.45
N LEU A 90 -21.96 -10.48 -3.45
CA LEU A 90 -22.37 -11.87 -3.64
C LEU A 90 -23.87 -12.09 -3.58
N ASP A 91 -24.52 -11.35 -2.68
CA ASP A 91 -25.95 -11.41 -2.36
C ASP A 91 -26.38 -10.07 -1.74
N GLU A 92 -27.62 -10.01 -1.23
CA GLU A 92 -28.22 -8.80 -0.65
C GLU A 92 -27.52 -8.32 0.63
N THR A 93 -26.73 -9.19 1.28
CA THR A 93 -26.19 -8.96 2.62
C THR A 93 -24.66 -8.99 2.66
N HIS A 94 -24.02 -9.70 1.73
CA HIS A 94 -22.58 -9.96 1.78
C HIS A 94 -21.81 -9.53 0.53
N VAL A 95 -20.56 -9.15 0.78
CA VAL A 95 -19.52 -8.97 -0.24
C VAL A 95 -18.37 -9.95 0.01
N MET A 96 -17.72 -10.37 -1.07
CA MET A 96 -16.44 -11.06 -1.02
C MET A 96 -15.32 -10.03 -0.87
N HIS A 97 -14.61 -10.09 0.25
CA HIS A 97 -13.46 -9.25 0.55
C HIS A 97 -12.19 -10.10 0.51
N VAL A 98 -11.35 -9.87 -0.50
CA VAL A 98 -10.04 -10.52 -0.65
C VAL A 98 -8.98 -9.60 -0.04
N GLY A 99 -8.77 -9.70 1.27
CA GLY A 99 -7.82 -8.86 2.00
C GLY A 99 -7.01 -9.66 3.03
N PRO A 100 -5.98 -9.06 3.65
CA PRO A 100 -5.17 -9.72 4.67
C PRO A 100 -6.03 -10.15 5.87
N PRO A 101 -5.77 -11.33 6.49
CA PRO A 101 -4.82 -12.36 6.04
C PRO A 101 -5.41 -13.28 4.95
N LYS A 102 -6.73 -13.37 4.87
CA LYS A 102 -7.47 -14.29 4.00
C LYS A 102 -8.74 -13.63 3.49
N ALA A 103 -9.18 -14.07 2.32
CA ALA A 103 -10.45 -13.69 1.76
C ALA A 103 -11.61 -14.16 2.65
N LYS A 104 -12.59 -13.28 2.88
CA LYS A 104 -13.74 -13.55 3.76
C LYS A 104 -14.98 -12.78 3.30
N LEU A 105 -16.13 -13.22 3.80
CA LEU A 105 -17.39 -12.50 3.65
C LEU A 105 -17.47 -11.31 4.60
N LEU A 106 -17.95 -10.17 4.11
CA LEU A 106 -18.22 -8.98 4.92
C LEU A 106 -19.65 -8.49 4.70
N PRO A 107 -20.30 -7.91 5.71
CA PRO A 107 -21.60 -7.25 5.54
C PRO A 107 -21.49 -6.07 4.56
N ILE A 108 -22.45 -5.97 3.63
CA ILE A 108 -22.44 -4.97 2.57
C ILE A 108 -22.55 -3.53 3.09
N GLU A 109 -23.35 -3.32 4.13
CA GLU A 109 -23.59 -2.00 4.73
C GLU A 109 -22.30 -1.42 5.31
N ARG A 110 -21.42 -2.28 5.84
CA ARG A 110 -20.13 -1.87 6.40
C ARG A 110 -19.20 -1.29 5.33
N VAL A 111 -19.22 -1.85 4.13
CA VAL A 111 -18.36 -1.37 3.03
C VAL A 111 -18.96 -0.17 2.30
N LEU A 112 -20.28 0.00 2.42
CA LEU A 112 -21.03 1.13 1.88
C LEU A 112 -21.14 2.33 2.83
N LEU A 113 -20.40 2.36 3.94
CA LEU A 113 -20.36 3.53 4.81
C LEU A 113 -19.85 4.77 4.04
N PRO A 114 -20.55 5.93 4.11
CA PRO A 114 -20.18 7.17 3.39
C PRO A 114 -18.71 7.56 3.49
N HIS A 115 -18.11 7.38 4.67
CA HIS A 115 -16.73 7.76 4.89
C HIS A 115 -15.68 6.89 4.20
N ARG A 116 -16.08 5.71 3.73
CA ARG A 116 -15.26 4.85 2.86
C ARG A 116 -15.28 5.33 1.41
N GLN A 117 -16.12 6.32 1.08
CA GLN A 117 -16.29 6.89 -0.26
C GLN A 117 -16.51 5.79 -1.31
N PRO A 118 -17.49 4.89 -1.12
CA PRO A 118 -17.67 3.76 -2.00
C PRO A 118 -18.09 4.20 -3.41
N VAL A 119 -17.55 3.51 -4.40
CA VAL A 119 -17.96 3.62 -5.80
C VAL A 119 -18.34 2.25 -6.30
N VAL A 120 -19.56 2.14 -6.81
CA VAL A 120 -20.11 0.88 -7.30
C VAL A 120 -20.09 0.85 -8.83
N LEU A 121 -19.44 -0.17 -9.37
CA LEU A 121 -19.41 -0.46 -10.81
C LEU A 121 -20.12 -1.80 -11.08
N ARG A 122 -21.07 -1.79 -12.00
CA ARG A 122 -21.78 -2.96 -12.49
C ARG A 122 -21.16 -3.45 -13.79
N VAL A 123 -20.81 -4.73 -13.83
CA VAL A 123 -20.38 -5.40 -15.06
C VAL A 123 -21.61 -6.04 -15.69
N PRO A 124 -22.06 -5.62 -16.88
CA PRO A 124 -23.17 -6.28 -17.54
C PRO A 124 -22.76 -7.69 -17.96
N MET A 125 -23.42 -8.70 -17.41
CA MET A 125 -23.22 -10.11 -17.70
C MET A 125 -24.53 -10.75 -18.10
N ALA A 126 -24.48 -11.78 -18.94
CA ALA A 126 -25.61 -12.70 -19.10
C ALA A 126 -25.82 -13.50 -17.81
N GLU A 127 -27.00 -14.07 -17.62
CA GLU A 127 -27.36 -14.76 -16.36
C GLU A 127 -26.45 -15.97 -16.07
N ASP A 128 -26.05 -16.70 -17.10
CA ASP A 128 -25.13 -17.84 -17.02
C ASP A 128 -23.69 -17.38 -16.70
N GLU A 129 -23.23 -16.29 -17.31
CA GLU A 129 -21.95 -15.63 -17.01
C GLU A 129 -21.92 -15.15 -15.56
N LEU A 130 -22.99 -14.49 -15.10
CA LEU A 130 -23.12 -13.99 -13.72
C LEU A 130 -23.11 -15.15 -12.71
N THR A 131 -23.88 -16.20 -12.97
CA THR A 131 -23.93 -17.41 -12.14
C THR A 131 -22.55 -18.05 -12.04
N LYS A 132 -21.85 -18.19 -13.18
CA LYS A 132 -20.48 -18.71 -13.23
C LYS A 132 -19.52 -17.83 -12.44
N PHE A 133 -19.58 -16.51 -12.64
CA PHE A 133 -18.74 -15.54 -11.95
C PHE A 133 -18.92 -15.62 -10.43
N LEU A 134 -20.15 -15.54 -9.93
CA LEU A 134 -20.45 -15.60 -8.50
C LEU A 134 -20.04 -16.93 -7.88
N ARG A 135 -20.20 -18.05 -8.59
CA ARG A 135 -19.70 -19.36 -8.15
C ARG A 135 -18.17 -19.35 -7.99
N CYS A 136 -17.44 -18.78 -8.94
CA CYS A 136 -15.98 -18.66 -8.85
C CYS A 136 -15.54 -17.70 -7.74
N VAL A 137 -16.20 -16.56 -7.57
CA VAL A 137 -15.90 -15.60 -6.49
C VAL A 137 -16.11 -16.24 -5.12
N ARG A 138 -17.18 -17.03 -4.92
CA ARG A 138 -17.41 -17.75 -3.65
C ARG A 138 -16.29 -18.73 -3.29
N ARG A 139 -15.61 -19.32 -4.29
CA ARG A 139 -14.45 -20.20 -4.06
C ARG A 139 -13.23 -19.48 -3.50
N LEU A 140 -13.18 -18.14 -3.57
CA LEU A 140 -12.12 -17.36 -2.94
C LEU A 140 -12.21 -17.38 -1.41
N ASN A 141 -13.37 -17.72 -0.82
CA ASN A 141 -13.52 -17.69 0.63
C ASN A 141 -12.50 -18.59 1.33
N GLY A 142 -11.67 -18.02 2.21
CA GLY A 142 -10.59 -18.71 2.90
C GLY A 142 -9.24 -18.74 2.16
N CYS A 143 -9.17 -18.36 0.88
CA CYS A 143 -7.90 -18.22 0.16
C CYS A 143 -7.02 -17.16 0.85
N ARG A 144 -5.70 -17.37 0.79
CA ARG A 144 -4.74 -16.46 1.42
C ARG A 144 -4.65 -15.15 0.65
N TYR A 145 -4.34 -14.07 1.34
CA TYR A 145 -3.99 -12.82 0.68
C TYR A 145 -2.49 -12.81 0.35
N ASP A 146 -2.13 -12.47 -0.88
CA ASP A 146 -0.74 -12.39 -1.31
C ASP A 146 -0.12 -11.04 -0.90
N ILE A 147 0.21 -10.91 0.38
CA ILE A 147 0.74 -9.69 1.00
C ILE A 147 2.05 -9.28 0.32
N THR A 148 2.94 -10.25 0.06
CA THR A 148 4.24 -10.00 -0.54
C THR A 148 4.10 -9.41 -1.94
N ARG A 149 3.27 -10.02 -2.80
CA ARG A 149 3.02 -9.50 -4.15
C ARG A 149 2.31 -8.14 -4.10
N ALA A 150 1.40 -7.92 -3.14
CA ALA A 150 0.73 -6.64 -2.97
C ALA A 150 1.72 -5.51 -2.65
N TYR A 151 2.64 -5.71 -1.70
CA TYR A 151 3.68 -4.70 -1.41
C TYR A 151 4.63 -4.48 -2.57
N GLN A 152 5.01 -5.56 -3.25
CA GLN A 152 5.86 -5.49 -4.43
C GLN A 152 5.18 -4.76 -5.60
N LEU A 153 3.86 -4.88 -5.77
CA LEU A 153 3.07 -4.09 -6.72
C LEU A 153 3.02 -2.63 -6.29
N ILE A 154 2.69 -2.34 -5.02
CA ILE A 154 2.66 -0.97 -4.48
C ILE A 154 3.99 -0.25 -4.73
N LEU A 155 5.12 -0.91 -4.47
CA LEU A 155 6.44 -0.36 -4.72
C LEU A 155 6.66 -0.05 -6.21
N ARG A 156 6.30 -0.99 -7.11
CA ARG A 156 6.42 -0.79 -8.56
C ARG A 156 5.58 0.39 -9.05
N LEU A 157 4.32 0.45 -8.62
CA LEU A 157 3.41 1.55 -8.96
C LEU A 157 3.94 2.89 -8.44
N ALA A 158 4.45 2.91 -7.20
CA ALA A 158 5.05 4.11 -6.63
C ALA A 158 6.29 4.56 -7.40
N LEU A 159 7.20 3.64 -7.75
CA LEU A 159 8.37 3.97 -8.56
C LEU A 159 7.97 4.48 -9.95
N ASN A 160 7.02 3.81 -10.61
CA ASN A 160 6.53 4.23 -11.92
C ASN A 160 5.91 5.64 -11.86
N HIS A 161 5.04 5.89 -10.87
CA HIS A 161 4.39 7.19 -10.72
C HIS A 161 5.38 8.32 -10.37
N LEU A 162 6.37 8.05 -9.52
CA LEU A 162 7.22 9.08 -8.94
C LEU A 162 8.46 9.42 -9.76
N VAL A 163 8.99 8.47 -10.52
CA VAL A 163 10.23 8.67 -11.29
C VAL A 163 10.12 8.23 -12.74
N GLN A 164 8.93 7.78 -13.20
CA GLN A 164 8.73 7.21 -14.55
C GLN A 164 9.79 6.16 -14.89
N ALA A 165 10.22 5.40 -13.88
CA ALA A 165 11.26 4.41 -14.04
C ALA A 165 10.81 3.32 -15.02
N LYS A 166 11.79 2.75 -15.74
CA LYS A 166 11.53 1.54 -16.52
C LYS A 166 10.88 0.48 -15.62
N PRO A 167 9.84 -0.23 -16.10
CA PRO A 167 9.18 -1.25 -15.32
C PRO A 167 10.19 -2.27 -14.80
N LEU A 168 10.13 -2.55 -13.49
CA LEU A 168 10.84 -3.69 -12.92
C LEU A 168 10.32 -4.99 -13.55
N ALA A 169 11.08 -6.07 -13.42
CA ALA A 169 10.64 -7.40 -13.85
C ALA A 169 9.21 -7.68 -13.35
N LYS A 170 8.38 -8.21 -14.26
CA LYS A 170 6.98 -8.52 -14.00
C LYS A 170 6.89 -9.46 -12.81
N LEU A 171 5.87 -9.25 -12.00
CA LEU A 171 5.53 -10.17 -10.92
C LEU A 171 5.12 -11.51 -11.52
N PRO A 172 5.58 -12.64 -10.95
CA PRO A 172 5.09 -13.94 -11.36
C PRO A 172 3.59 -13.98 -11.06
N PHE A 173 2.81 -14.28 -12.10
CA PHE A 173 1.38 -14.49 -11.96
C PHE A 173 1.14 -16.00 -11.93
N ASP A 174 1.21 -16.56 -10.73
CA ASP A 174 0.99 -18.00 -10.53
C ASP A 174 -0.44 -18.25 -10.07
N THR A 175 -1.25 -18.82 -10.96
CA THR A 175 -2.63 -19.21 -10.67
C THR A 175 -2.73 -20.52 -9.89
N GLN A 176 -1.63 -21.25 -9.71
CA GLN A 176 -1.60 -22.49 -8.93
C GLN A 176 -1.53 -22.22 -7.43
N ASN A 177 -1.06 -21.04 -7.03
CA ASN A 177 -1.04 -20.64 -5.63
C ASN A 177 -2.43 -20.14 -5.19
N ASP A 178 -2.93 -20.65 -4.06
CA ASP A 178 -4.17 -20.21 -3.42
C ASP A 178 -4.04 -18.84 -2.70
N SER A 179 -3.17 -17.96 -3.22
CA SER A 179 -2.89 -16.63 -2.68
C SER A 179 -3.21 -15.53 -3.69
N TRP A 180 -4.03 -14.56 -3.29
CA TRP A 180 -4.58 -13.57 -4.21
C TRP A 180 -4.44 -12.13 -3.69
N ILE A 181 -4.27 -11.20 -4.62
CA ILE A 181 -4.54 -9.76 -4.40
C ILE A 181 -5.99 -9.49 -4.84
N CYS A 182 -6.70 -8.59 -4.15
CA CYS A 182 -8.08 -8.25 -4.48
C CYS A 182 -8.31 -7.91 -5.96
N SER A 183 -7.52 -6.99 -6.50
CA SER A 183 -7.62 -6.54 -7.89
C SER A 183 -7.32 -7.67 -8.88
N ASP A 184 -6.31 -8.49 -8.61
CA ASP A 184 -5.94 -9.63 -9.47
C ASP A 184 -7.02 -10.69 -9.55
N ALA A 185 -7.51 -11.14 -8.40
CA ALA A 185 -8.57 -12.15 -8.35
C ALA A 185 -9.79 -11.69 -9.14
N ILE A 186 -10.22 -10.45 -8.92
CA ILE A 186 -11.41 -9.90 -9.57
C ILE A 186 -11.17 -9.71 -11.07
N MET A 187 -10.02 -9.17 -11.48
CA MET A 187 -9.68 -8.97 -12.90
C MET A 187 -9.67 -10.31 -13.67
N VAL A 188 -9.05 -11.35 -13.13
CA VAL A 188 -8.98 -12.66 -13.76
C VAL A 188 -10.35 -13.33 -13.81
N LEU A 189 -11.12 -13.29 -12.73
CA LEU A 189 -12.45 -13.88 -12.71
C LEU A 189 -13.40 -13.20 -13.69
N LEU A 190 -13.35 -11.87 -13.80
CA LEU A 190 -14.15 -11.13 -14.79
C LEU A 190 -13.72 -11.48 -16.22
N ALA A 191 -12.42 -11.51 -16.52
CA ALA A 191 -11.93 -11.89 -17.85
C ALA A 191 -12.27 -13.34 -18.24
N GLY A 192 -12.38 -14.25 -17.26
CA GLY A 192 -12.73 -15.66 -17.48
C GLY A 192 -14.23 -15.97 -17.49
N CYS A 193 -15.07 -15.07 -16.97
CA CYS A 193 -16.51 -15.30 -16.82
C CYS A 193 -17.38 -14.35 -17.67
N SER A 194 -16.92 -13.14 -17.99
CA SER A 194 -17.67 -12.17 -18.79
C SER A 194 -16.99 -11.94 -20.14
N SER A 195 -17.66 -12.37 -21.21
CA SER A 195 -17.22 -12.14 -22.60
C SER A 195 -17.06 -10.65 -22.92
N ARG A 196 -18.01 -9.83 -22.46
CA ARG A 196 -17.99 -8.36 -22.62
C ARG A 196 -16.78 -7.74 -21.90
N PHE A 197 -16.55 -8.09 -20.64
CA PHE A 197 -15.40 -7.57 -19.91
C PHE A 197 -14.07 -8.01 -20.54
N LYS A 198 -13.99 -9.26 -21.00
CA LYS A 198 -12.81 -9.78 -21.71
C LYS A 198 -12.52 -8.97 -22.98
N ALA A 199 -13.54 -8.67 -23.79
CA ALA A 199 -13.38 -7.84 -24.98
C ALA A 199 -12.90 -6.42 -24.62
N ALA A 200 -13.46 -5.82 -23.57
CA ALA A 200 -13.04 -4.52 -23.07
C ALA A 200 -11.58 -4.52 -22.54
N LEU A 201 -11.16 -5.59 -21.86
CA LEU A 201 -9.78 -5.75 -21.39
C LEU A 201 -8.80 -5.87 -22.55
N ILE A 202 -9.14 -6.64 -23.60
CA ILE A 202 -8.31 -6.76 -24.82
C ILE A 202 -8.19 -5.39 -25.50
N LYS A 203 -9.30 -4.70 -25.71
CA LYS A 203 -9.30 -3.36 -26.30
C LYS A 203 -8.46 -2.39 -25.47
N ALA A 204 -8.63 -2.39 -24.15
CA ALA A 204 -7.88 -1.51 -23.26
C ALA A 204 -6.38 -1.80 -23.25
N ARG A 205 -5.97 -3.07 -23.36
CA ARG A 205 -4.56 -3.44 -23.51
C ARG A 205 -3.92 -2.81 -24.75
N ASP A 206 -4.68 -2.76 -25.85
CA ASP A 206 -4.16 -2.30 -27.13
C ASP A 206 -4.12 -0.75 -27.20
N GLU A 207 -4.98 -0.06 -26.44
CA GLU A 207 -5.06 1.41 -26.42
C GLU A 207 -4.26 2.09 -25.30
N VAL A 208 -4.11 1.45 -24.14
CA VAL A 208 -3.39 2.00 -23.00
C VAL A 208 -2.55 0.97 -22.28
N GLN A 209 -1.48 1.45 -21.64
CA GLN A 209 -0.67 0.62 -20.79
C GLN A 209 -1.44 0.29 -19.49
N LEU A 210 -1.87 -0.97 -19.35
CA LEU A 210 -2.45 -1.48 -18.10
C LEU A 210 -1.36 -2.05 -17.20
N ASP A 211 -1.54 -1.89 -15.90
CA ASP A 211 -0.60 -2.29 -14.86
C ASP A 211 -0.51 -3.82 -14.78
N ILE A 212 -1.60 -4.55 -15.01
CA ILE A 212 -1.58 -6.02 -15.11
C ILE A 212 -0.58 -6.52 -16.17
N PHE A 213 -0.51 -5.86 -17.34
CA PHE A 213 0.41 -6.26 -18.40
C PHE A 213 1.82 -5.72 -18.22
N THR A 214 1.98 -4.62 -17.49
CA THR A 214 3.28 -3.94 -17.26
C THR A 214 4.02 -4.50 -16.06
N HIS A 215 3.30 -4.73 -14.97
CA HIS A 215 3.84 -5.13 -13.68
C HIS A 215 3.52 -6.59 -13.33
N GLY A 216 2.69 -7.28 -14.11
CA GLY A 216 2.27 -8.67 -13.84
C GLY A 216 1.17 -8.79 -12.79
N SER A 217 0.56 -7.67 -12.38
CA SER A 217 -0.52 -7.63 -11.40
C SER A 217 -1.37 -6.37 -11.60
N ALA A 218 -2.68 -6.53 -11.56
CA ALA A 218 -3.68 -5.49 -11.77
C ALA A 218 -3.67 -4.48 -10.64
N SER A 219 -3.66 -3.19 -11.01
CA SER A 219 -3.96 -2.13 -10.06
C SER A 219 -5.46 -1.81 -10.03
N LEU A 220 -5.88 -0.99 -9.08
CA LEU A 220 -7.25 -0.48 -9.07
C LEU A 220 -7.49 0.54 -10.19
N SER A 221 -6.44 1.22 -10.63
CA SER A 221 -6.49 2.13 -11.78
C SER A 221 -6.77 1.41 -13.10
N ASP A 222 -6.43 0.13 -13.24
CA ASP A 222 -6.75 -0.65 -14.44
C ASP A 222 -8.26 -0.69 -14.71
N PHE A 223 -9.09 -0.83 -13.67
CA PHE A 223 -10.55 -0.78 -13.81
C PHE A 223 -11.05 0.57 -14.33
N SER A 224 -10.51 1.67 -13.80
CA SER A 224 -10.83 3.02 -14.29
C SER A 224 -10.37 3.23 -15.74
N ARG A 225 -9.20 2.71 -16.12
CA ARG A 225 -8.67 2.78 -17.49
C ARG A 225 -9.52 1.97 -18.47
N ILE A 226 -9.90 0.73 -18.11
CA ILE A 226 -10.81 -0.12 -18.90
C ILE A 226 -12.16 0.57 -19.08
N ARG A 227 -12.75 1.10 -18.00
CA ARG A 227 -14.01 1.82 -18.04
C ARG A 227 -13.94 3.07 -18.93
N ARG A 228 -12.82 3.79 -18.94
CA ARG A 228 -12.66 4.98 -19.81
C ARG A 228 -12.74 4.61 -21.30
N ILE A 229 -12.21 3.45 -21.67
CA ILE A 229 -12.14 2.95 -23.05
C ILE A 229 -13.43 2.23 -23.48
N SER A 230 -14.04 1.52 -22.53
CA SER A 230 -15.31 0.79 -22.71
C SER A 230 -16.25 1.09 -21.54
N PRO A 231 -16.93 2.25 -21.53
CA PRO A 231 -17.78 2.69 -20.41
C PRO A 231 -18.95 1.74 -20.11
N ASP A 232 -19.32 0.97 -21.12
CA ASP A 232 -20.41 0.02 -21.15
C ASP A 232 -20.02 -1.34 -20.55
N ALA A 233 -18.72 -1.64 -20.42
CA ALA A 233 -18.22 -2.83 -19.72
C ALA A 233 -18.23 -2.67 -18.19
N LEU A 234 -18.20 -1.42 -17.70
CA LEU A 234 -18.20 -1.07 -16.28
C LEU A 234 -19.13 0.13 -16.03
N ALA A 235 -20.42 -0.15 -15.96
CA ALA A 235 -21.45 0.85 -15.76
C ALA A 235 -21.47 1.34 -14.30
N ARG A 236 -21.49 2.65 -14.07
CA ARG A 236 -21.55 3.19 -12.70
C ARG A 236 -22.96 3.06 -12.12
N VAL A 237 -23.09 2.47 -10.94
CA VAL A 237 -24.34 2.49 -10.15
C VAL A 237 -24.38 3.79 -9.35
N ARG A 238 -25.49 4.53 -9.46
CA ARG A 238 -25.69 5.78 -8.73
C ARG A 238 -26.13 5.46 -7.31
N LEU A 239 -25.29 5.78 -6.34
CA LEU A 239 -25.65 5.76 -4.92
C LEU A 239 -26.42 7.05 -4.55
N PRO A 240 -27.18 7.08 -3.44
CA PRO A 240 -27.92 8.27 -3.02
C PRO A 240 -26.98 9.46 -2.83
N ILE A 241 -27.29 10.63 -3.38
CA ILE A 241 -26.33 11.75 -3.44
C ILE A 241 -26.06 12.37 -2.06
N MET A 242 -27.01 12.29 -1.13
CA MET A 242 -26.98 13.08 0.10
C MET A 242 -25.70 12.90 0.93
N ASN A 243 -25.01 11.75 0.84
CA ASN A 243 -23.84 11.45 1.68
C ASN A 243 -22.64 10.82 0.98
N PHE A 244 -22.68 10.61 -0.35
CA PHE A 244 -21.61 9.91 -1.06
C PHE A 244 -20.81 10.86 -1.96
N THR A 245 -19.48 10.89 -1.78
CA THR A 245 -18.59 11.59 -2.71
C THR A 245 -18.53 10.86 -4.05
N LEU A 246 -18.82 11.56 -5.15
CA LEU A 246 -18.75 10.97 -6.49
C LEU A 246 -17.33 10.64 -6.94
N VAL A 247 -16.34 11.34 -6.39
CA VAL A 247 -14.91 11.13 -6.64
C VAL A 247 -14.22 11.12 -5.28
N PRO A 248 -13.38 10.12 -4.99
CA PRO A 248 -12.59 10.11 -3.77
C PRO A 248 -11.80 11.42 -3.64
N LYS A 249 -12.04 12.18 -2.58
CA LYS A 249 -11.24 13.38 -2.31
C LYS A 249 -9.92 12.96 -1.67
N GLN A 250 -8.81 13.38 -2.25
CA GLN A 250 -7.53 13.37 -1.54
C GLN A 250 -7.61 14.35 -0.38
N ARG A 251 -7.36 13.87 0.84
CA ARG A 251 -7.27 14.76 2.00
C ARG A 251 -5.93 15.48 1.95
N SER A 252 -5.95 16.74 2.36
CA SER A 252 -4.75 17.54 2.55
C SER A 252 -3.89 16.97 3.69
N LEU A 253 -2.57 17.19 3.63
CA LEU A 253 -1.66 16.77 4.72
C LEU A 253 -2.06 17.33 6.09
N ARG A 254 -2.69 18.51 6.13
CA ARG A 254 -3.17 19.15 7.37
C ARG A 254 -4.23 18.31 8.07
N GLU A 255 -5.10 17.64 7.32
CA GLU A 255 -6.17 16.81 7.88
C GLU A 255 -5.63 15.52 8.52
N TYR A 256 -4.36 15.16 8.28
CA TYR A 256 -3.69 14.04 8.93
C TYR A 256 -2.94 14.41 10.19
N VAL A 257 -2.75 15.70 10.49
CA VAL A 257 -2.01 16.15 11.68
C VAL A 257 -2.54 15.51 12.96
N PRO A 258 -3.86 15.42 13.22
CA PRO A 258 -4.37 14.76 14.43
C PRO A 258 -4.03 13.26 14.49
N GLU A 259 -4.10 12.56 13.35
CA GLU A 259 -3.77 11.13 13.27
C GLU A 259 -2.28 10.89 13.53
N VAL A 260 -1.41 11.75 12.98
CA VAL A 260 0.04 11.72 13.22
C VAL A 260 0.36 12.01 14.68
N LEU A 261 -0.24 13.06 15.26
CA LEU A 261 -0.05 13.39 16.66
C LEU A 261 -0.52 12.26 17.57
N GLN A 262 -1.68 11.68 17.32
CA GLN A 262 -2.18 10.53 18.09
C GLN A 262 -1.23 9.34 17.98
N PHE A 263 -0.73 9.03 16.78
CA PHE A 263 0.26 7.98 16.57
C PHE A 263 1.54 8.24 17.37
N VAL A 264 2.08 9.46 17.29
CA VAL A 264 3.29 9.88 18.04
C VAL A 264 3.06 9.79 19.54
N THR A 265 1.90 10.23 20.05
CA THR A 265 1.58 10.15 21.49
C THR A 265 1.49 8.70 21.96
N ARG A 266 0.78 7.84 21.21
CA ARG A 266 0.67 6.40 21.53
C ARG A 266 2.02 5.71 21.48
N TRP A 267 2.88 6.09 20.53
CA TRP A 267 4.26 5.65 20.47
C TRP A 267 5.04 6.07 21.70
N GLN A 268 5.04 7.35 22.04
CA GLN A 268 5.78 7.90 23.19
C GLN A 268 5.34 7.24 24.50
N ALA A 269 4.06 6.89 24.61
CA ALA A 269 3.51 6.14 25.73
C ALA A 269 3.86 4.64 25.72
N GLY A 270 4.63 4.14 24.75
CA GLY A 270 4.99 2.72 24.62
C GLY A 270 3.83 1.81 24.24
N GLN A 271 2.67 2.36 23.87
CA GLN A 271 1.48 1.60 23.48
C GLN A 271 1.59 1.04 22.06
N ILE A 272 2.53 1.56 21.27
CA ILE A 272 2.90 1.04 19.96
C ILE A 272 4.35 0.59 20.08
N GLN A 273 4.56 -0.71 20.24
CA GLN A 273 5.88 -1.32 20.06
C GLN A 273 6.01 -1.69 18.59
N TRP A 274 7.12 -1.31 17.95
CA TRP A 274 7.38 -1.61 16.55
C TRP A 274 8.58 -2.58 16.44
N PRO A 275 8.38 -3.86 16.81
CA PRO A 275 9.48 -4.80 17.05
C PRO A 275 10.48 -4.87 15.89
N LEU A 276 10.00 -4.86 14.63
CA LEU A 276 10.90 -4.93 13.47
C LEU A 276 11.61 -3.62 13.10
N LEU A 277 11.06 -2.44 13.41
CA LEU A 277 11.80 -1.20 13.16
C LEU A 277 13.03 -1.16 14.07
N GLU A 278 12.86 -1.59 15.32
CA GLU A 278 13.92 -1.66 16.32
C GLU A 278 14.94 -2.77 16.05
N GLU A 279 14.51 -3.91 15.51
CA GLU A 279 15.40 -5.06 15.35
C GLU A 279 16.06 -5.10 13.96
N LEU A 280 15.34 -4.73 12.90
CA LEU A 280 15.76 -4.96 11.51
C LEU A 280 16.26 -3.68 10.81
N LEU A 281 15.60 -2.54 11.09
CA LEU A 281 16.00 -1.24 10.56
C LEU A 281 17.03 -0.57 11.46
N LEU A 282 16.83 -0.50 12.78
CA LEU A 282 17.83 0.09 13.66
C LEU A 282 19.12 -0.73 13.71
N SER A 283 19.15 -2.04 13.48
CA SER A 283 20.42 -2.80 13.41
C SER A 283 21.24 -2.44 12.16
N LYS A 284 20.61 -2.40 10.99
CA LYS A 284 21.27 -1.99 9.73
C LYS A 284 21.61 -0.50 9.72
N VAL A 285 20.74 0.34 10.27
CA VAL A 285 21.01 1.77 10.49
C VAL A 285 22.12 1.94 11.53
N LYS A 286 22.15 1.19 12.63
CA LYS A 286 23.27 1.21 13.61
C LYS A 286 24.61 0.92 12.92
N TYR A 287 24.66 -0.05 12.02
CA TYR A 287 25.85 -0.37 11.24
C TYR A 287 26.27 0.78 10.31
N ALA A 288 25.35 1.29 9.49
CA ALA A 288 25.64 2.40 8.57
C ALA A 288 25.95 3.72 9.31
N VAL A 289 25.36 3.96 10.47
CA VAL A 289 25.54 5.18 11.27
C VAL A 289 26.88 5.19 12.02
N ALA A 290 27.43 4.01 12.32
CA ALA A 290 28.79 3.87 12.88
C ALA A 290 29.88 4.41 11.95
N GLU A 291 29.63 4.38 10.65
CA GLU A 291 30.60 4.75 9.63
C GLU A 291 30.59 6.27 9.33
N TYR A 292 29.46 6.98 9.59
CA TYR A 292 29.26 8.35 9.07
C TYR A 292 28.87 9.43 10.11
N VAL A 293 28.72 9.14 11.42
CA VAL A 293 28.17 10.12 12.40
C VAL A 293 29.11 10.42 13.59
N PRO A 294 29.34 11.70 13.96
CA PRO A 294 30.27 12.12 15.01
C PRO A 294 30.10 11.37 16.35
N GLY A 295 31.22 10.96 16.96
CA GLY A 295 31.29 9.97 18.05
C GLY A 295 30.55 10.32 19.36
N ASN A 296 30.13 11.56 19.55
CA ASN A 296 29.77 12.14 20.84
C ASN A 296 28.26 12.10 21.19
N TRP A 297 27.41 11.52 20.33
CA TRP A 297 26.00 11.29 20.68
C TRP A 297 25.75 9.89 21.25
N PRO A 298 24.86 9.74 22.25
CA PRO A 298 24.35 8.44 22.67
C PRO A 298 23.74 7.68 21.49
N TRP A 299 24.07 6.39 21.35
CA TRP A 299 23.66 5.55 20.22
C TRP A 299 22.16 5.52 19.95
N LYS A 300 21.37 5.51 21.03
CA LYS A 300 19.90 5.52 20.95
C LYS A 300 19.38 6.77 20.24
N GLN A 301 19.99 7.93 20.50
CA GLN A 301 19.61 9.21 19.88
C GLN A 301 20.06 9.30 18.42
N LYS A 302 21.25 8.81 18.07
CA LYS A 302 21.72 8.78 16.68
C LYS A 302 20.80 7.97 15.77
N ALA A 303 20.47 6.76 16.20
CA ALA A 303 19.65 5.85 15.41
C ALA A 303 18.20 6.33 15.32
N GLN A 304 17.66 6.92 16.38
CA GLN A 304 16.37 7.61 16.36
C GLN A 304 16.35 8.75 15.35
N VAL A 305 17.29 9.70 15.45
CA VAL A 305 17.30 10.88 14.57
C VAL A 305 17.42 10.49 13.11
N ILE A 306 18.18 9.45 12.78
CA ILE A 306 18.37 9.02 11.39
C ILE A 306 17.16 8.26 10.85
N ALA A 307 16.52 7.42 11.67
CA ALA A 307 15.24 6.82 11.32
C ALA A 307 14.16 7.91 11.13
N TYR A 308 14.13 8.92 12.01
CA TYR A 308 13.21 10.06 11.91
C TYR A 308 13.48 10.92 10.69
N VAL A 309 14.75 11.20 10.36
CA VAL A 309 15.13 11.94 9.15
C VAL A 309 14.78 11.14 7.90
N ALA A 310 15.02 9.82 7.87
CA ALA A 310 14.65 9.00 6.71
C ALA A 310 13.14 8.97 6.47
N VAL A 311 12.34 8.80 7.53
CA VAL A 311 10.86 8.81 7.46
C VAL A 311 10.34 10.22 7.12
N LEU A 312 10.90 11.26 7.73
CA LEU A 312 10.56 12.65 7.45
C LEU A 312 10.91 13.04 6.01
N LEU A 313 12.06 12.60 5.48
CA LEU A 313 12.47 12.83 4.10
C LEU A 313 11.61 12.05 3.10
N LEU A 314 11.16 10.85 3.46
CA LEU A 314 10.15 10.09 2.71
C LEU A 314 8.80 10.81 2.69
N MET A 315 8.42 11.45 3.81
CA MET A 315 7.15 12.18 3.94
C MET A 315 7.18 13.60 3.34
N LEU A 316 8.31 14.29 3.35
CA LEU A 316 8.46 15.69 2.89
C LEU A 316 8.66 15.82 1.37
N ARG A 317 8.27 14.82 0.57
CA ARG A 317 8.46 14.79 -0.89
C ARG A 317 7.60 15.84 -1.62
N ARG A 318 8.01 17.10 -1.57
CA ARG A 318 8.05 18.03 -2.71
C ARG A 318 9.54 18.30 -2.96
N GLY A 319 10.20 17.53 -3.83
CA GLY A 319 10.14 17.67 -5.28
C GLY A 319 11.39 18.45 -5.73
N ALA A 320 12.46 17.74 -6.12
CA ALA A 320 13.74 18.23 -6.64
C ALA A 320 14.59 19.17 -5.75
N THR A 321 14.03 20.19 -5.11
CA THR A 321 14.78 21.22 -4.38
C THR A 321 15.40 20.69 -3.10
N VAL A 322 14.67 19.88 -2.31
CA VAL A 322 15.20 19.27 -1.08
C VAL A 322 16.27 18.22 -1.40
N THR A 323 16.07 17.42 -2.45
CA THR A 323 17.10 16.50 -2.94
C THR A 323 18.34 17.25 -3.41
N GLY A 324 18.15 18.39 -4.10
CA GLY A 324 19.23 19.30 -4.47
C GLY A 324 19.96 19.89 -3.26
N VAL A 325 19.23 20.34 -2.24
CA VAL A 325 19.81 20.87 -1.00
C VAL A 325 20.55 19.79 -0.23
N LEU A 326 20.05 18.56 -0.17
CA LEU A 326 20.73 17.43 0.48
C LEU A 326 21.99 17.01 -0.28
N ILE A 327 21.93 16.92 -1.61
CA ILE A 327 23.11 16.67 -2.43
C ILE A 327 24.14 17.79 -2.25
N ARG A 328 23.70 19.05 -2.24
CA ARG A 328 24.58 20.22 -1.99
C ARG A 328 25.17 20.20 -0.58
N SER A 329 24.38 19.79 0.42
CA SER A 329 24.84 19.66 1.82
C SER A 329 25.85 18.52 1.95
N ALA A 330 25.60 17.37 1.33
CA ALA A 330 26.55 16.26 1.27
C ALA A 330 27.84 16.65 0.54
N GLN A 331 27.74 17.36 -0.59
CA GLN A 331 28.88 17.92 -1.32
C GLN A 331 29.69 18.89 -0.45
N LEU A 332 29.03 19.76 0.32
CA LEU A 332 29.70 20.69 1.25
C LEU A 332 30.43 19.96 2.38
N VAL A 333 29.83 18.90 2.94
CA VAL A 333 30.48 18.07 3.96
C VAL A 333 31.71 17.36 3.39
N LEU A 334 31.60 16.76 2.21
CA LEU A 334 32.72 16.11 1.52
C LEU A 334 33.83 17.11 1.17
N LEU A 335 33.48 18.30 0.68
CA LEU A 335 34.44 19.36 0.38
C LEU A 335 35.18 19.81 1.65
N ARG A 336 34.46 19.99 2.76
CA ARG A 336 35.07 20.34 4.05
C ARG A 336 36.03 19.26 4.54
N GLN A 337 35.68 17.98 4.39
CA GLN A 337 36.57 16.88 4.72
C GLN A 337 37.83 16.88 3.85
N LEU A 338 37.68 17.06 2.53
CA LEU A 338 38.81 17.14 1.60
C LEU A 338 39.78 18.28 1.98
N VAL A 339 39.25 19.47 2.27
CA VAL A 339 40.06 20.62 2.71
C VAL A 339 40.77 20.33 4.01
N THR A 340 40.10 19.67 4.96
CA THR A 340 40.71 19.31 6.26
C THR A 340 41.88 18.34 6.07
N GLU A 341 41.75 17.33 5.21
CA GLU A 341 42.82 16.38 4.92
C GLU A 341 43.97 17.02 4.13
N LEU A 342 43.68 17.90 3.17
CA LEU A 342 44.71 18.66 2.45
C LEU A 342 45.51 19.58 3.38
N LEU A 343 44.84 20.26 4.32
CA LEU A 343 45.52 21.10 5.31
C LEU A 343 46.41 20.28 6.24
N LYS A 344 45.96 19.09 6.69
CA LYS A 344 46.81 18.18 7.45
C LYS A 344 48.04 17.79 6.65
N TYR A 345 47.86 17.35 5.41
CA TYR A 345 48.96 16.95 4.52
C TYR A 345 49.97 18.09 4.29
N TRP A 346 49.48 19.30 4.03
CA TRP A 346 50.32 20.48 3.85
C TRP A 346 51.13 20.78 5.12
N ASN A 347 50.49 20.74 6.28
CA ASN A 347 51.15 21.05 7.54
C ASN A 347 52.25 20.02 7.84
N THR A 348 52.01 18.74 7.55
CA THR A 348 53.03 17.68 7.65
C THR A 348 54.20 17.91 6.70
N GLN A 349 53.94 18.26 5.43
CA GLN A 349 55.01 18.57 4.46
C GLN A 349 55.81 19.83 4.84
N HIS A 350 55.15 20.87 5.33
CA HIS A 350 55.81 22.10 5.75
C HIS A 350 56.72 21.85 6.97
N LEU A 351 56.25 21.08 7.95
CA LEU A 351 57.06 20.65 9.09
C LEU A 351 58.27 19.81 8.66
N GLN A 352 58.09 18.89 7.68
CA GLN A 352 59.20 18.11 7.14
C GLN A 352 60.24 18.98 6.40
N ARG A 353 59.82 20.03 5.68
CA ARG A 353 60.74 20.96 5.02
C ARG A 353 61.51 21.82 6.02
N LEU A 354 60.85 22.33 7.06
CA LEU A 354 61.51 23.07 8.14
C LEU A 354 62.48 22.20 8.95
N ALA A 355 62.16 20.92 9.14
CA ALA A 355 63.07 19.98 9.78
C ALA A 355 64.33 19.73 8.93
N LYS A 356 64.17 19.63 7.60
CA LYS A 356 65.28 19.46 6.65
C LYS A 356 66.14 20.70 6.47
N SER A 357 65.62 21.91 6.72
CA SER A 357 66.40 23.15 6.59
C SER A 357 67.22 23.51 7.84
N LYS A 358 67.06 22.75 8.93
CA LYS A 358 67.81 22.93 10.19
C LYS A 358 68.92 21.89 10.39
N LEU A 359 69.01 20.93 9.48
CA LEU A 359 70.13 20.00 9.30
C LEU A 359 70.99 20.54 8.16
#